data_AF-A0A383VH98-F1
#
_entry.id   AF-A0A383VH98-F1
#
_cell.length_a   1.000
_cell.length_b   1.000
_cell.length_c   1.000
_cell.angle_alpha   90.00
_cell.angle_beta   90.00
_cell.angle_gamma   90.00
#
_symmetry.space_group_name_H-M   'P 1'
#
loop_
_entity.id
_entity.type
_entity.pdbx_description
1 polymer ?
#
loop_
_entity_poly.entity_id
_entity_poly.type
_entity_poly.pdbx_seq_one_letter_code
_entity_poly.pdbx_strand_id
1 'polypeptide(L)'
;MSQPPTVQKLQSTLEAAMDELQRKNLIPLQKDSFLCAAKCCDKHSDMQALQQCTVNCQAKVQTAHQVLYGNLEDFQKRFQRCLLRCEDQAKDALPPKPKEKDMEKAQDQIMECMDLCAVEYTGKVAKLKADVGSSLSQIGK
;
A
#
# COMPACT_ATOMS: atom_id res chain seq x y z
N MET A 1 4.81 -14.75 18.40
CA MET A 1 5.54 -13.52 18.78
C MET A 1 4.70 -12.34 18.29
N SER A 2 4.34 -11.43 19.18
CA SER A 2 3.54 -10.25 18.82
C SER A 2 4.38 -9.26 18.02
N GLN A 3 3.81 -8.62 16.99
CA GLN A 3 4.53 -7.58 16.23
C GLN A 3 4.93 -6.40 17.15
N PRO A 4 6.12 -5.79 16.96
CA PRO A 4 6.53 -4.61 17.73
C PRO A 4 5.51 -3.47 17.63
N PRO A 5 5.32 -2.65 18.69
CA PRO A 5 4.39 -1.51 18.66
C PRO A 5 4.67 -0.50 17.54
N THR A 6 5.93 -0.37 17.14
CA THR A 6 6.35 0.48 16.01
C THR A 6 5.80 -0.01 14.68
N VAL A 7 5.74 -1.33 14.46
CA VAL A 7 5.16 -1.95 13.27
C VAL A 7 3.66 -1.72 13.21
N GLN A 8 2.97 -1.80 14.36
CA GLN A 8 1.54 -1.48 14.45
C GLN A 8 1.29 0.00 14.10
N LYS A 9 2.13 0.90 14.63
CA LYS A 9 2.05 2.33 14.29
C LYS A 9 2.25 2.58 12.79
N LEU A 10 3.18 1.89 12.15
CA LEU A 10 3.38 1.96 10.69
C LEU A 10 2.11 1.52 9.96
N GLN A 11 1.52 0.38 10.34
CA GLN A 11 0.29 -0.15 9.72
C GLN A 11 -0.85 0.87 9.83
N SER A 12 -1.14 1.40 11.02
CA SER A 12 -2.21 2.39 11.20
C SER A 12 -1.94 3.70 10.46
N THR A 13 -0.68 4.13 10.38
CA THR A 13 -0.30 5.34 9.62
C THR A 13 -0.53 5.13 8.12
N LEU A 14 -0.23 3.93 7.62
CA LEU A 14 -0.43 3.54 6.22
C LEU A 14 -1.93 3.42 5.89
N GLU A 15 -2.72 2.79 6.75
CA GLU A 15 -4.18 2.70 6.62
C GLU A 15 -4.83 4.08 6.57
N ALA A 16 -4.48 4.98 7.49
CA ALA A 16 -4.99 6.34 7.47
C ALA A 16 -4.64 7.10 6.19
N ALA A 17 -3.42 6.92 5.66
CA ALA A 17 -3.01 7.51 4.40
C ALA A 17 -3.81 6.96 3.21
N MET A 18 -4.08 5.65 3.20
CA MET A 18 -4.91 5.01 2.18
C MET A 18 -6.36 5.49 2.22
N ASP A 19 -6.97 5.50 3.41
CA ASP A 19 -8.36 5.94 3.59
C ASP A 19 -8.55 7.37 3.09
N GLU A 20 -7.59 8.26 3.36
CA GLU A 20 -7.63 9.62 2.87
C GLU A 20 -7.51 9.68 1.34
N LEU A 21 -6.60 8.90 0.74
CA LEU A 21 -6.46 8.82 -0.72
C LEU A 21 -7.73 8.29 -1.39
N GLN A 22 -8.34 7.25 -0.83
CA GLN A 22 -9.60 6.69 -1.32
C GLN A 22 -10.73 7.73 -1.26
N ARG A 23 -10.91 8.37 -0.09
CA ARG A 23 -11.96 9.38 0.11
C ARG A 23 -11.80 10.58 -0.83
N LYS A 24 -10.58 11.08 -1.00
CA LYS A 24 -10.31 12.28 -1.80
C LYS A 24 -10.29 12.02 -3.30
N ASN A 25 -9.87 10.84 -3.75
CA ASN A 25 -9.60 10.59 -5.17
C ASN A 25 -10.47 9.49 -5.78
N LEU A 26 -10.66 8.35 -5.10
CA LEU A 26 -11.41 7.23 -5.68
C LEU A 26 -12.92 7.40 -5.57
N ILE A 27 -13.44 7.89 -4.44
CA ILE A 27 -14.89 8.07 -4.27
C ILE A 27 -15.46 9.04 -5.32
N PRO A 28 -14.86 10.22 -5.58
CA PRO A 28 -15.34 11.10 -6.64
C PRO A 28 -15.29 10.44 -8.03
N LEU A 29 -14.19 9.74 -8.33
CA LEU A 29 -14.02 9.06 -9.61
C LEU A 29 -15.05 7.94 -9.82
N GLN A 30 -15.38 7.20 -8.75
CA GLN A 30 -16.45 6.20 -8.77
C GLN A 30 -17.82 6.83 -9.00
N LYS A 31 -18.12 7.94 -8.32
CA LYS A 31 -19.36 8.69 -8.54
C LYS A 31 -19.50 9.09 -10.00
N ASP A 32 -18.44 9.66 -10.60
CA ASP A 32 -18.47 10.09 -12.00
C ASP A 32 -18.63 8.89 -12.95
N SER A 33 -17.99 7.76 -12.63
CA SER A 33 -18.16 6.51 -13.38
C SER A 33 -19.61 6.02 -13.35
N PHE A 34 -20.28 6.03 -12.19
CA PHE A 34 -21.68 5.63 -12.08
C PHE A 34 -22.62 6.60 -12.81
N LEU A 35 -22.38 7.90 -12.72
CA LEU A 35 -23.16 8.90 -13.46
C LEU A 35 -22.97 8.77 -14.98
N CYS A 36 -21.75 8.43 -15.42
CA CYS A 36 -21.46 8.10 -16.82
C CYS A 36 -22.23 6.84 -17.26
N ALA A 37 -22.20 5.78 -16.46
CA ALA A 37 -22.90 4.53 -16.76
C ALA A 37 -24.41 4.73 -16.84
N ALA A 38 -25.00 5.54 -15.96
CA ALA A 38 -26.43 5.89 -16.03
C ALA A 38 -26.78 6.55 -17.37
N LYS A 39 -25.96 7.50 -17.85
CA LYS A 39 -26.14 8.14 -19.16
C LYS A 39 -25.98 7.16 -20.34
N CYS A 40 -25.24 6.07 -20.18
CA CYS A 40 -25.16 5.02 -21.21
C CYS A 40 -26.52 4.32 -21.38
N CYS A 41 -27.25 4.08 -20.29
CA CYS A 41 -28.58 3.46 -20.32
C CYS A 41 -29.61 4.32 -21.04
N ASP A 42 -29.48 5.65 -20.98
CA ASP A 42 -30.37 6.58 -21.70
C ASP A 42 -30.08 6.62 -23.21
N LYS A 43 -28.84 6.32 -23.62
CA LYS A 43 -28.36 6.48 -25.00
C LYS A 43 -28.44 5.21 -25.84
N HIS A 44 -28.31 4.05 -25.22
CA HIS A 44 -28.14 2.78 -25.93
C HIS A 44 -29.25 1.80 -25.55
N SER A 45 -30.03 1.38 -26.54
CA SER A 45 -31.01 0.30 -26.41
C SER A 45 -30.41 -1.08 -26.74
N ASP A 46 -29.34 -1.11 -27.52
CA ASP A 46 -28.56 -2.31 -27.80
C ASP A 46 -27.64 -2.67 -26.61
N MET A 47 -27.64 -3.95 -26.23
CA MET A 47 -26.89 -4.43 -25.07
C MET A 47 -25.37 -4.38 -25.28
N GLN A 48 -24.89 -4.63 -26.50
CA GLN A 48 -23.45 -4.60 -26.79
C GLN A 48 -22.90 -3.18 -26.70
N ALA A 49 -23.61 -2.21 -27.28
CA ALA A 49 -23.28 -0.79 -27.21
C ALA A 49 -23.34 -0.27 -25.76
N LEU A 50 -24.35 -0.67 -24.99
CA LEU A 50 -24.46 -0.35 -23.57
C LEU A 50 -23.27 -0.90 -22.76
N GLN A 51 -22.89 -2.16 -22.98
CA GLN A 51 -21.76 -2.78 -22.29
C GLN A 51 -20.44 -2.08 -22.61
N GLN A 52 -20.19 -1.76 -23.89
CA GLN A 52 -18.99 -1.03 -24.28
C GLN A 52 -18.94 0.37 -23.63
N CYS A 53 -20.06 1.08 -23.60
CA CYS A 53 -20.16 2.39 -22.97
C CYS A 53 -19.86 2.34 -21.46
N THR A 54 -20.44 1.37 -20.75
CA THR A 54 -20.23 1.22 -19.29
C THR A 54 -18.81 0.79 -18.94
N VAL A 55 -18.17 -0.08 -19.74
CA VAL A 55 -16.74 -0.41 -19.58
C VAL A 55 -15.87 0.84 -19.70
N ASN A 56 -16.14 1.70 -20.69
CA ASN A 56 -15.40 2.94 -20.88
C ASN A 56 -15.56 3.89 -19.67
N CYS A 57 -16.75 3.95 -19.06
CA CYS A 57 -16.98 4.73 -17.85
C CYS A 57 -16.15 4.23 -16.65
N GLN A 58 -15.82 2.94 -16.59
CA GLN A 58 -15.06 2.34 -15.47
C GLN A 58 -13.54 2.36 -15.68
N ALA A 59 -13.06 2.59 -16.90
CA ALA A 59 -11.64 2.51 -17.24
C ALA A 59 -10.75 3.35 -16.31
N LYS A 60 -11.11 4.62 -16.07
CA LYS A 60 -10.36 5.51 -15.17
C LYS A 60 -10.34 5.00 -13.73
N VAL A 61 -11.46 4.45 -13.24
CA VAL A 61 -11.56 3.88 -11.88
C VAL A 61 -10.63 2.68 -11.73
N GLN A 62 -10.59 1.79 -12.73
CA GLN A 62 -9.71 0.63 -12.71
C GLN A 62 -8.23 1.05 -12.69
N THR A 63 -7.83 2.01 -13.53
CA THR A 63 -6.46 2.56 -13.51
C THR A 63 -6.11 3.18 -12.16
N ALA A 64 -7.04 3.94 -11.57
CA ALA A 64 -6.82 4.58 -10.27
C ALA A 64 -6.64 3.55 -9.14
N HIS A 65 -7.43 2.47 -9.15
CA HIS A 65 -7.24 1.34 -8.22
C HIS A 65 -5.87 0.68 -8.38
N GLN A 66 -5.44 0.41 -9.62
CA GLN A 66 -4.13 -0.18 -9.90
C GLN A 66 -2.98 0.68 -9.37
N VAL A 67 -3.06 2.00 -9.56
CA VAL A 67 -2.06 2.94 -9.03
C VAL A 67 -2.03 2.90 -7.51
N LEU A 68 -3.18 3.00 -6.83
CA LEU A 68 -3.23 3.01 -5.37
C LEU A 68 -2.69 1.71 -4.77
N TYR A 69 -3.24 0.56 -5.18
CA TYR A 69 -2.89 -0.73 -4.60
C TYR A 69 -1.50 -1.22 -5.04
N GLY A 70 -1.07 -0.92 -6.27
CA GLY A 70 0.29 -1.27 -6.72
C GLY A 70 1.38 -0.54 -5.96
N ASN A 71 1.19 0.76 -5.67
CA ASN A 71 2.15 1.53 -4.86
C ASN A 71 2.17 1.07 -3.40
N LEU A 72 1.00 0.72 -2.86
CA LEU A 72 0.92 0.14 -1.52
C LEU A 72 1.67 -1.20 -1.44
N GLU A 73 1.44 -2.08 -2.41
CA GLU A 73 2.08 -3.39 -2.45
C GLU A 73 3.60 -3.27 -2.56
N ASP A 74 4.11 -2.37 -3.42
CA ASP A 74 5.55 -2.09 -3.48
C ASP A 74 6.10 -1.59 -2.13
N PHE A 75 5.39 -0.65 -1.50
CA PHE A 75 5.78 -0.13 -0.19
C PHE A 75 5.85 -1.24 0.87
N GLN A 76 4.83 -2.10 0.93
CA GLN A 76 4.78 -3.25 1.85
C GLN A 76 5.91 -4.25 1.56
N LYS A 77 6.16 -4.58 0.28
CA LYS A 77 7.26 -5.48 -0.12
C LYS A 77 8.62 -4.93 0.29
N ARG A 78 8.84 -3.62 0.13
CA ARG A 78 10.07 -2.95 0.56
C ARG A 78 10.26 -3.00 2.07
N PHE A 79 9.18 -2.79 2.83
CA PHE A 79 9.20 -2.92 4.28
C PHE A 79 9.50 -4.37 4.72
N GLN A 80 8.84 -5.36 4.13
CA GLN A 80 9.12 -6.79 4.40
C GLN A 80 10.58 -7.16 4.10
N ARG A 81 11.15 -6.65 2.99
CA ARG A 81 12.59 -6.81 2.70
C ARG A 81 13.48 -6.16 3.76
N CYS A 82 13.04 -5.08 4.41
CA CYS A 82 13.77 -4.50 5.54
C CYS A 82 13.81 -5.47 6.73
N LEU A 83 12.65 -6.04 7.08
CA LEU A 83 12.55 -7.01 8.18
C LEU A 83 13.39 -8.28 7.91
N LEU A 84 13.35 -8.80 6.69
CA LEU A 84 14.17 -9.95 6.29
C LEU A 84 15.67 -9.69 6.48
N ARG A 85 16.14 -8.49 6.12
CA ARG A 85 17.55 -8.12 6.36
C ARG A 85 17.93 -8.12 7.83
N CYS A 86 17.01 -7.81 8.74
CA CYS A 86 17.28 -7.87 10.18
C CYS A 86 17.58 -9.31 10.63
N GLU A 87 16.83 -10.29 10.12
CA GLU A 87 17.10 -11.69 10.41
C GLU A 87 18.45 -12.14 9.84
N ASP A 88 18.77 -11.73 8.61
CA ASP A 88 20.03 -12.08 7.96
C ASP A 88 21.22 -11.49 8.74
N GLN A 89 21.14 -10.21 9.12
CA GLN A 89 22.18 -9.54 9.90
C GLN A 89 22.41 -10.20 11.28
N ALA A 90 21.33 -10.61 11.96
CA ALA A 90 21.44 -11.30 13.23
C ALA A 90 22.05 -12.71 13.08
N LYS A 91 21.68 -13.44 12.03
CA LYS A 91 22.27 -14.75 11.71
C LYS A 91 23.76 -14.65 11.38
N ASP A 92 24.15 -13.66 10.59
CA ASP A 92 25.55 -13.43 10.20
C ASP A 92 26.43 -13.03 11.39
N ALA A 93 25.85 -12.45 12.44
CA ALA A 93 26.54 -12.07 13.67
C ALA A 93 26.76 -13.25 14.65
N LEU A 94 26.11 -14.40 14.42
CA LEU A 94 26.24 -15.56 15.31
C LEU A 94 27.59 -16.27 15.15
N PRO A 95 28.21 -16.75 16.24
CA PRO A 95 29.41 -17.58 16.14
C PRO A 95 29.05 -18.97 15.57
N PRO A 96 30.03 -19.74 15.04
CA PRO A 96 29.78 -21.06 14.42
C PRO A 96 29.11 -22.11 15.33
N LYS A 97 29.22 -21.95 16.66
CA LYS A 97 28.56 -22.77 17.68
C LYS A 97 27.87 -21.84 18.70
N PRO A 98 26.70 -21.29 18.34
CA PRO A 98 26.02 -20.32 19.17
C PRO A 98 25.44 -20.98 20.41
N LYS A 99 25.58 -20.32 21.56
CA LYS A 99 24.97 -20.71 22.83
C LYS A 99 23.62 -20.00 22.97
N GLU A 100 22.83 -20.42 23.96
CA GLU A 100 21.53 -19.81 24.27
C GLU A 100 21.62 -18.28 24.45
N LYS A 101 22.66 -17.78 25.11
CA LYS A 101 22.92 -16.34 25.26
C LYS A 101 23.20 -15.62 23.93
N ASP A 102 23.79 -16.30 22.94
CA ASP A 102 24.02 -15.72 21.62
C ASP A 102 22.70 -15.65 20.84
N MET A 103 21.81 -16.63 21.03
CA MET A 103 20.47 -16.64 20.46
C MET A 103 19.58 -15.54 21.04
N GLU A 104 19.62 -15.34 22.36
CA GLU A 104 18.90 -14.26 23.04
C GLU A 104 19.34 -12.89 22.51
N LYS A 105 20.65 -12.66 22.41
CA LYS A 105 21.19 -11.43 21.82
C LYS A 105 20.78 -11.24 20.36
N ALA A 106 20.80 -12.29 19.56
CA ALA A 106 20.36 -12.22 18.16
C ALA A 106 18.87 -11.86 18.07
N GLN A 107 18.05 -12.39 18.98
CA GLN A 107 16.63 -12.05 19.06
C GLN A 107 16.41 -10.58 19.43
N ASP A 108 17.17 -10.04 20.38
CA ASP A 108 17.13 -8.61 20.73
C ASP A 108 17.56 -7.73 19.55
N GLN A 109 18.63 -8.10 18.85
CA GLN A 109 19.11 -7.40 17.66
C GLN A 109 18.06 -7.39 16.53
N ILE A 110 17.35 -8.50 16.33
CA ILE A 110 16.24 -8.56 15.37
C ILE A 110 15.16 -7.56 15.77
N MET A 111 14.72 -7.56 17.02
CA MET A 111 13.66 -6.65 17.49
C MET A 111 14.05 -5.17 17.33
N GLU A 112 15.27 -4.80 17.73
CA GLU A 112 15.78 -3.43 17.57
C GLU A 112 15.86 -3.01 16.09
N CYS A 113 16.37 -3.89 15.22
CA CYS A 113 16.42 -3.63 13.78
C CYS A 113 15.01 -3.50 13.16
N MET A 114 14.05 -4.34 13.58
CA MET A 114 12.66 -4.25 13.13
C MET A 114 12.02 -2.91 13.53
N ASP A 115 12.32 -2.40 14.73
CA ASP A 115 11.87 -1.08 15.18
C ASP A 115 12.44 0.04 14.30
N LEU A 116 13.73 -0.03 13.95
CA LEU A 116 14.37 0.92 13.03
C LEU A 116 13.72 0.89 11.64
N CYS A 117 13.47 -0.30 11.09
CA CYS A 117 12.72 -0.46 9.85
C CYS A 117 11.33 0.19 9.94
N ALA A 118 10.59 -0.04 11.03
CA ALA A 118 9.26 0.52 11.20
C ALA A 118 9.29 2.06 11.28
N VAL A 119 10.24 2.64 12.01
CA VAL A 119 10.42 4.10 12.10
C VAL A 119 10.79 4.70 10.74
N GLU A 120 11.75 4.09 10.04
CA GLU A 120 12.18 4.52 8.70
C GLU A 120 10.99 4.55 7.73
N TYR A 121 10.22 3.45 7.67
CA TYR A 121 9.10 3.35 6.74
C TYR A 121 7.92 4.24 7.17
N THR A 122 7.69 4.45 8.47
CA THR A 122 6.69 5.41 8.94
C THR A 122 7.01 6.81 8.41
N GLY A 123 8.29 7.22 8.44
CA GLY A 123 8.75 8.48 7.86
C GLY A 123 8.55 8.59 6.34
N LYS A 124 8.41 7.47 5.63
CA LYS A 124 8.19 7.43 4.17
C LYS A 124 6.72 7.47 3.77
N VAL A 125 5.78 7.25 4.68
CA VAL A 125 4.33 7.21 4.36
C VAL A 125 3.84 8.53 3.78
N ALA A 126 4.31 9.66 4.31
CA ALA A 126 3.93 10.98 3.79
C ALA A 126 4.32 11.16 2.31
N LYS A 127 5.51 10.68 1.93
CA LYS A 127 5.96 10.70 0.54
C LYS A 127 5.13 9.77 -0.34
N LEU A 128 4.90 8.52 0.11
CA LEU A 128 4.03 7.56 -0.59
C LEU A 128 2.67 8.21 -0.90
N LYS A 129 2.06 8.83 0.11
CA LYS A 129 0.76 9.49 -0.02
C LYS A 129 0.80 10.63 -1.05
N ALA A 130 1.86 11.46 -1.04
CA ALA A 130 2.01 12.55 -1.99
C ALA A 130 2.19 12.04 -3.44
N ASP A 131 3.03 11.03 -3.63
CA ASP A 131 3.32 10.43 -4.93
C ASP A 131 2.07 9.77 -5.53
N VAL A 132 1.35 8.99 -4.72
CA VAL A 132 0.09 8.35 -5.12
C VAL A 132 -1.00 9.39 -5.38
N GLY A 133 -1.17 10.38 -4.50
CA GLY A 133 -2.16 11.44 -4.68
C GLY A 133 -1.93 12.24 -5.97
N SER A 134 -0.67 12.53 -6.29
CA SER A 134 -0.28 13.19 -7.54
C SER A 134 -0.64 12.34 -8.77
N SER A 135 -0.37 11.03 -8.70
CA SER A 135 -0.70 10.08 -9.78
C SER A 135 -2.21 9.96 -9.98
N LEU A 136 -2.99 9.87 -8.89
CA LEU A 136 -4.44 9.79 -8.96
C LEU A 136 -5.08 11.08 -9.52
N SER A 137 -4.53 12.24 -9.16
CA SER A 137 -5.01 13.54 -9.67
C SER A 137 -4.82 13.70 -11.18
N GLN A 138 -3.87 12.98 -11.79
CA GLN A 138 -3.68 12.98 -13.25
C GLN A 138 -4.71 12.11 -13.97
N ILE A 139 -5.24 11.07 -13.32
CA ILE A 139 -6.26 10.18 -13.89
C ILE A 139 -7.65 10.86 -13.91
N GLY A 140 -7.92 11.69 -12.89
CA GLY A 140 -9.17 12.44 -12.76
C GLY A 140 -9.33 13.60 -13.76
N LYS A 141 -8.23 14.07 -14.38
CA LYS A 141 -8.28 15.01 -15.51
C LYS A 141 -8.77 14.32 -16.78
#